data_AF-A0A952HJD3-F1
#
_entry.id   AF-A0A952HJD3-F1
#
_cell.length_a   1.000
_cell.length_b   1.000
_cell.length_c   1.000
_cell.angle_alpha   90.00
_cell.angle_beta   90.00
_cell.angle_gamma   90.00
#
_symmetry.space_group_name_H-M   'P 1'
#
loop_
_entity.id
_entity.type
_entity.pdbx_description
1 polymer ?
#
loop_
_entity_poly.entity_id
_entity_poly.type
_entity_poly.pdbx_seq_one_letter_code
_entity_poly.pdbx_strand_id
1 'polypeptide(L)'
;MIENIEQIKKDFDFTQEDVERIKKLKPILEKYSDEFISRFYFFISRFPDYNQFLKNEDMIMRHKSELKNWFLDLFSGNYDESYFSKLYKIGEVHVKIGLPTHYVNAAFNFVRRFIIEKIDAEIQDRNERNLYVASIGKLLDINLDVLTLAYREEELIKYGALSKYAKILFVFAKRFSEIIDFAILGALVIVALFVFVLFGYDIYKVLFNIIPFEEGIVTLLGSLLILWAVAELMNEEIKHFKGAGFTITVFVSIALAAMIRKLLIASLSESGEKKAMELAAYSFVILVLGIVYWLIKKNKQQEN
;
A
#
# COMPACT_ATOMS: atom_id res chain seq x y z
N MET A 1 -10.26 -5.11 28.83
CA MET A 1 -9.51 -5.01 30.09
C MET A 1 -8.07 -5.31 29.72
N ILE A 2 -7.11 -4.44 30.02
CA ILE A 2 -5.72 -4.66 29.59
C ILE A 2 -5.16 -5.78 30.49
N GLU A 3 -5.35 -7.03 30.08
CA GLU A 3 -5.10 -8.23 30.92
C GLU A 3 -3.62 -8.44 31.31
N ASN A 4 -2.72 -7.48 31.05
CA ASN A 4 -1.30 -7.69 31.29
C ASN A 4 -0.43 -6.44 31.58
N ILE A 5 -0.97 -5.40 32.22
CA ILE A 5 -0.22 -4.15 32.50
C ILE A 5 1.11 -4.41 33.23
N GLU A 6 1.11 -5.31 34.22
CA GLU A 6 2.32 -5.63 34.97
C GLU A 6 3.39 -6.31 34.10
N GLN A 7 2.99 -7.15 33.14
CA GLN A 7 3.92 -7.70 32.17
C GLN A 7 4.41 -6.63 31.20
N ILE A 8 3.56 -5.71 30.74
CA ILE A 8 3.99 -4.60 29.88
C ILE A 8 5.06 -3.79 30.61
N LYS A 9 4.84 -3.41 31.87
CA LYS A 9 5.86 -2.71 32.67
C LYS A 9 7.17 -3.50 32.73
N LYS A 10 7.08 -4.81 32.95
CA LYS A 10 8.24 -5.70 33.00
C LYS A 10 8.98 -5.77 31.66
N ASP A 11 8.27 -5.86 30.53
CA ASP A 11 8.86 -5.93 29.19
C ASP A 11 9.60 -4.64 28.80
N PHE A 12 9.19 -3.50 29.37
CA PHE A 12 9.85 -2.21 29.22
C PHE A 12 10.88 -1.89 30.32
N ASP A 13 11.21 -2.86 31.18
CA ASP A 13 12.08 -2.67 32.35
C ASP A 13 11.66 -1.47 33.22
N PHE A 14 10.36 -1.22 33.36
CA PHE A 14 9.80 -0.08 34.10
C PHE A 14 9.68 -0.41 35.59
N THR A 15 10.53 0.22 36.39
CA THR A 15 10.73 -0.10 37.81
C THR A 15 10.15 0.98 38.74
N GLN A 16 10.08 0.68 40.04
CA GLN A 16 9.69 1.67 41.04
C GLN A 16 10.65 2.87 41.08
N GLU A 17 11.94 2.69 40.77
CA GLU A 17 12.88 3.82 40.68
C GLU A 17 12.51 4.77 39.55
N ASP A 18 12.05 4.24 38.42
CA ASP A 18 11.57 5.05 37.29
C ASP A 18 10.36 5.89 37.73
N VAL A 19 9.42 5.30 38.48
CA VAL A 19 8.26 6.00 39.04
C VAL A 19 8.69 7.15 39.95
N GLU A 20 9.62 6.92 40.87
CA GLU A 20 10.09 7.95 41.79
C GLU A 20 10.86 9.07 41.07
N ARG A 21 11.64 8.76 40.02
CA ARG A 21 12.26 9.77 39.16
C ARG A 21 11.19 10.61 38.44
N ILE A 22 10.19 9.97 37.84
CA ILE A 22 9.15 10.69 37.09
C ILE A 22 8.31 11.59 38.03
N LYS A 23 8.02 11.15 39.26
CA LYS A 23 7.38 12.02 40.28
C LYS A 23 8.18 13.29 40.57
N LYS A 24 9.51 13.19 40.64
CA LYS A 24 10.39 14.36 40.86
C LYS A 24 10.38 15.34 39.70
N LEU A 25 10.06 14.89 38.48
CA LEU A 25 9.90 15.78 37.32
C LEU A 25 8.61 16.61 37.37
N LYS A 26 7.60 16.20 38.15
CA LYS A 26 6.31 16.91 38.21
C LYS A 26 6.44 18.42 38.49
N PRO A 27 7.06 18.88 39.59
CA PRO A 27 7.18 20.32 39.85
C PRO A 27 8.02 21.06 38.80
N ILE A 28 8.93 20.36 38.11
CA ILE A 28 9.78 20.94 37.07
C ILE A 28 8.99 21.15 35.78
N LEU A 29 8.14 20.19 35.40
CA LEU A 29 7.45 20.18 34.11
C LEU A 29 6.04 20.77 34.14
N GLU A 30 5.41 20.86 35.31
CA GLU A 30 4.09 21.47 35.47
C GLU A 30 4.06 22.95 35.04
N LYS A 31 5.12 23.71 35.33
CA LYS A 31 5.26 25.13 34.92
C LYS A 31 5.34 25.32 33.40
N TYR A 32 5.67 24.26 32.65
CA TYR A 32 5.74 24.28 31.19
C TYR A 32 4.46 23.79 30.51
N SER A 33 3.42 23.43 31.27
CA SER A 33 2.19 22.84 30.74
C SER A 33 1.46 23.75 29.74
N ASP A 34 1.45 25.07 29.94
CA ASP A 34 0.84 26.01 28.99
C ASP A 34 1.68 26.17 27.71
N GLU A 35 3.01 26.19 27.82
CA GLU A 35 3.92 26.20 26.67
C GLU A 35 3.76 24.92 25.84
N PHE A 36 3.65 23.77 26.53
CA PHE A 36 3.41 22.47 25.90
C PHE A 36 2.16 22.50 25.04
N ILE A 37 1.03 22.98 25.57
CA ILE A 37 -0.23 23.06 24.82
C ILE A 37 -0.08 23.97 23.59
N SER A 38 0.52 25.15 23.75
CA SER A 38 0.73 26.08 22.64
C SER A 38 1.57 25.44 21.51
N ARG A 39 2.72 24.85 21.86
CA ARG A 39 3.62 24.24 20.88
C ARG A 39 3.06 22.96 20.28
N PHE A 40 2.32 22.16 21.04
CA PHE A 40 1.67 20.94 20.54
C PHE A 40 0.62 21.30 19.48
N TYR A 41 -0.21 22.32 19.74
CA TYR A 41 -1.21 22.77 18.78
C TYR A 41 -0.58 23.30 17.49
N PHE A 42 0.50 24.07 17.61
CA PHE A 42 1.27 24.52 16.44
C PHE A 42 1.92 23.37 15.66
N PHE A 43 2.26 22.27 16.33
CA PHE A 43 2.78 21.08 15.68
C PHE A 43 1.70 20.34 14.89
N ILE A 44 0.55 20.02 15.52
CA ILE A 44 -0.52 19.27 14.88
C ILE A 44 -1.28 20.08 13.82
N SER A 45 -1.28 21.41 13.89
CA SER A 45 -1.91 22.27 12.88
C SER A 45 -1.28 22.17 11.49
N ARG A 46 -0.12 21.49 11.39
CA ARG A 46 0.59 21.23 10.13
C ARG A 46 0.13 19.96 9.45
N PHE A 47 -0.66 19.12 10.13
CA PHE A 47 -1.20 17.92 9.51
C PHE A 47 -2.23 18.30 8.44
N PRO A 48 -2.19 17.69 7.24
CA PRO A 48 -3.12 17.99 6.15
C PRO A 48 -4.59 17.93 6.57
N ASP A 49 -4.92 16.98 7.44
CA ASP A 49 -6.28 16.68 7.87
C ASP A 49 -6.66 17.36 9.20
N TYR A 50 -5.85 18.30 9.71
CA TYR A 50 -6.08 18.93 11.02
C TYR A 50 -7.51 19.48 11.18
N ASN A 51 -8.00 20.21 10.16
CA ASN A 51 -9.33 20.81 10.16
C ASN A 51 -10.47 19.77 10.12
N GLN A 52 -10.19 18.52 9.72
CA GLN A 52 -11.18 17.44 9.73
C GLN A 52 -11.48 16.99 11.16
N PHE A 53 -10.46 16.97 12.03
CA PHE A 53 -10.58 16.48 13.40
C PHE A 53 -10.96 17.57 14.41
N LEU A 54 -10.54 18.83 14.18
CA LEU A 54 -10.75 19.95 15.10
C LEU A 54 -11.55 21.07 14.41
N LYS A 55 -12.88 20.91 14.38
CA LYS A 55 -13.78 21.74 13.56
C LYS A 55 -14.28 23.03 14.21
N ASN A 56 -14.39 23.06 15.53
CA ASN A 56 -14.94 24.21 16.27
C ASN A 56 -14.10 24.57 17.50
N GLU A 57 -14.23 25.83 17.93
CA GLU A 57 -13.43 26.41 19.00
C GLU A 57 -13.69 25.72 20.35
N ASP A 58 -14.94 25.33 20.64
CA ASP A 58 -15.30 24.61 21.86
C ASP A 58 -14.63 23.22 21.95
N MET A 59 -14.56 22.48 20.84
CA MET A 59 -13.85 21.20 20.79
C MET A 59 -12.35 21.41 20.97
N ILE A 60 -11.78 22.45 20.36
CA ILE A 60 -10.37 22.81 20.53
C ILE A 60 -10.08 23.12 22.00
N MET A 61 -10.91 23.93 22.66
CA MET A 61 -10.72 24.27 24.08
C MET A 61 -10.81 23.04 24.98
N ARG A 62 -11.79 22.16 24.74
CA ARG A 62 -11.91 20.90 25.49
C ARG A 62 -10.70 19.99 25.28
N HIS A 63 -10.27 19.81 24.04
CA HIS A 63 -9.09 19.00 23.75
C HIS A 63 -7.80 19.59 24.36
N LYS A 64 -7.63 20.92 24.36
CA LYS A 64 -6.52 21.59 25.09
C LYS A 64 -6.53 21.23 26.57
N SER A 65 -7.70 21.28 27.21
CA SER A 65 -7.86 20.94 28.62
C SER A 65 -7.52 19.47 28.89
N GLU A 66 -8.09 18.54 28.12
CA GLU A 66 -7.82 17.10 28.27
C GLU A 66 -6.35 16.75 28.01
N LEU A 67 -5.74 17.33 26.98
CA LEU A 67 -4.33 17.15 26.65
C LEU A 67 -3.42 17.68 27.76
N LYS A 68 -3.79 18.82 28.39
CA LYS A 68 -3.04 19.39 29.51
C LYS A 68 -3.11 18.46 30.72
N ASN A 69 -4.31 17.96 31.02
CA ASN A 69 -4.52 17.00 32.10
C ASN A 69 -3.71 15.72 31.87
N TRP A 70 -3.75 15.16 30.65
CA TRP A 70 -2.96 13.99 30.28
C TRP A 70 -1.45 14.25 30.45
N PHE A 71 -0.95 15.39 29.98
CA PHE A 71 0.45 15.77 30.12
C PHE A 71 0.89 15.85 31.59
N LEU A 72 0.08 16.44 32.45
CA LEU A 72 0.37 16.51 33.89
C LEU A 72 0.28 15.13 34.56
N ASP A 73 -0.64 14.28 34.12
CA ASP A 73 -0.83 12.94 34.65
C ASP A 73 0.32 11.99 34.32
N LEU A 74 1.11 12.27 33.26
CA LEU A 74 2.39 11.57 33.00
C LEU A 74 3.32 11.63 34.23
N PHE A 75 3.25 12.70 35.02
CA PHE A 75 4.12 12.94 36.19
C PHE A 75 3.43 12.65 37.53
N SER A 76 2.23 12.05 37.52
CA SER A 76 1.49 11.76 38.76
C SER A 76 2.16 10.70 39.63
N GLY A 77 2.89 9.77 39.00
CA GLY A 77 3.54 8.65 39.68
C GLY A 77 2.60 7.54 40.12
N ASN A 78 1.35 7.54 39.66
CA ASN A 78 0.42 6.43 39.83
C ASN A 78 0.06 5.82 38.46
N TYR A 79 0.74 4.73 38.09
CA TYR A 79 0.56 4.04 36.81
C TYR A 79 -0.10 2.68 37.04
N ASP A 80 -1.31 2.71 37.62
CA ASP A 80 -2.12 1.54 37.90
C ASP A 80 -3.03 1.17 36.71
N GLU A 81 -3.90 0.18 36.90
CA GLU A 81 -4.88 -0.21 35.89
C GLU A 81 -5.83 0.92 35.50
N SER A 82 -6.16 1.82 36.41
CA SER A 82 -7.03 2.97 36.14
C SER A 82 -6.37 3.97 35.19
N TYR A 83 -5.06 4.25 35.39
CA TYR A 83 -4.27 5.09 34.50
C TYR A 83 -4.29 4.56 33.06
N PHE A 84 -3.93 3.28 32.87
CA PHE A 84 -3.87 2.68 31.54
C PHE A 84 -5.26 2.46 30.92
N SER A 85 -6.29 2.22 31.74
CA SER A 85 -7.68 2.13 31.26
C SER A 85 -8.17 3.46 30.69
N LYS A 86 -7.80 4.60 31.30
CA LYS A 86 -8.10 5.93 30.73
C LYS A 86 -7.38 6.13 29.41
N LEU A 87 -6.10 5.76 29.35
CA LEU A 87 -5.28 5.88 28.15
C LEU A 87 -5.82 5.03 26.99
N TYR A 88 -6.26 3.80 27.28
CA TYR A 88 -6.88 2.94 26.28
C TYR A 88 -8.16 3.57 25.71
N LYS A 89 -9.02 4.15 26.57
CA LYS A 89 -10.23 4.89 26.12
C LYS A 89 -9.87 6.09 25.23
N ILE A 90 -8.77 6.78 25.51
CA ILE A 90 -8.26 7.84 24.64
C ILE A 90 -7.89 7.25 23.27
N GLY A 91 -7.22 6.10 23.23
CA GLY A 91 -6.96 5.36 22.00
C GLY A 91 -8.23 5.04 21.20
N GLU A 92 -9.26 4.48 21.87
CA GLU A 92 -10.56 4.19 21.24
C GLU A 92 -11.21 5.43 20.62
N VAL A 93 -11.09 6.60 21.25
CA VAL A 93 -11.64 7.85 20.70
C VAL A 93 -10.91 8.25 19.42
N HIS A 94 -9.57 8.17 19.40
CA HIS A 94 -8.78 8.48 18.21
C HIS A 94 -9.07 7.53 17.05
N VAL A 95 -9.26 6.25 17.36
CA VAL A 95 -9.72 5.22 16.41
C VAL A 95 -11.10 5.59 15.84
N LYS A 96 -12.08 5.91 16.70
CA LYS A 96 -13.46 6.23 16.30
C LYS A 96 -13.56 7.43 15.37
N ILE A 97 -12.71 8.44 15.55
CA ILE A 97 -12.67 9.61 14.66
C ILE A 97 -11.89 9.34 13.37
N GLY A 98 -11.25 8.18 13.23
CA GLY A 98 -10.44 7.81 12.07
C GLY A 98 -9.09 8.52 12.01
N LEU A 99 -8.51 8.90 13.16
CA LEU A 99 -7.21 9.55 13.19
C LEU A 99 -6.12 8.56 12.77
N PRO A 100 -5.34 8.80 11.71
CA PRO A 100 -4.25 7.91 11.30
C PRO A 100 -3.27 7.63 12.45
N THR A 101 -2.92 6.37 12.68
CA THR A 101 -1.99 5.95 13.76
C THR A 101 -0.62 6.64 13.64
N HIS A 102 -0.19 6.97 12.42
CA HIS A 102 1.03 7.76 12.19
C HIS A 102 1.02 9.12 12.90
N TYR A 103 -0.13 9.82 12.97
CA TYR A 103 -0.23 11.10 13.67
C TYR A 103 -0.04 10.96 15.18
N VAL A 104 -0.51 9.85 15.77
CA VAL A 104 -0.26 9.53 17.19
C VAL A 104 1.24 9.34 17.42
N ASN A 105 1.91 8.55 16.59
CA ASN A 105 3.37 8.33 16.70
C ASN A 105 4.14 9.65 16.58
N ALA A 106 3.76 10.51 15.63
CA ALA A 106 4.38 11.82 15.44
C ALA A 106 4.15 12.76 16.65
N ALA A 107 2.95 12.73 17.25
CA ALA A 107 2.62 13.47 18.46
C ALA A 107 3.45 13.00 19.66
N PHE A 108 3.63 11.69 19.86
CA PHE A 108 4.48 11.15 20.92
C PHE A 108 5.96 11.53 20.73
N ASN A 109 6.45 11.57 19.49
CA ASN A 109 7.79 12.09 19.20
C ASN A 109 7.92 13.57 19.59
N PHE A 110 6.91 14.40 19.31
CA PHE A 110 6.87 15.78 19.76
C PHE A 110 6.92 15.88 21.29
N VAL A 111 6.07 15.14 22.01
CA VAL A 111 6.02 15.12 23.48
C VAL A 111 7.38 14.74 24.07
N ARG A 112 8.00 13.68 23.53
CA ARG A 112 9.32 13.21 23.96
C ARG A 112 10.38 14.29 23.81
N ARG A 113 10.47 14.94 22.64
CA ARG A 113 11.44 16.02 22.39
C ARG A 113 11.20 17.21 23.30
N PHE A 114 9.95 17.60 23.50
CA PHE A 114 9.59 18.70 24.39
C PHE A 114 10.05 18.42 25.82
N ILE A 115 9.75 17.23 26.35
CA ILE A 115 10.16 16.85 27.71
C ILE A 115 11.68 16.82 27.83
N ILE A 116 12.39 16.21 26.87
CA ILE A 116 13.87 16.16 26.88
C ILE A 116 14.46 17.57 26.88
N GLU A 117 13.94 18.49 26.06
CA GLU A 117 14.36 19.89 26.02
C GLU A 117 14.21 20.56 27.39
N LYS A 118 13.09 20.34 28.09
CA LYS A 118 12.87 20.95 29.42
C LYS A 118 13.70 20.31 30.52
N ILE A 119 13.93 18.99 30.47
CA ILE A 119 14.86 18.32 31.38
C ILE A 119 16.28 18.86 31.19
N ASP A 120 16.73 19.06 29.94
CA ASP A 120 18.06 19.61 29.64
C ASP A 120 18.25 21.05 30.13
N ALA A 121 17.19 21.87 30.06
CA ALA A 121 17.21 23.23 30.57
C ALA A 121 17.29 23.32 32.11
N GLU A 122 16.65 22.38 32.82
CA GLU A 122 16.47 22.46 34.27
C GLU A 122 17.50 21.63 35.06
N ILE A 123 18.05 20.57 34.46
CA ILE A 123 18.90 19.59 35.14
C ILE A 123 20.32 19.65 34.56
N GLN A 124 21.20 20.29 35.32
CA GLN A 124 22.59 20.54 34.92
C GLN A 124 23.43 19.25 34.91
N ASP A 125 23.23 18.37 35.90
CA ASP A 125 23.98 17.12 35.97
C ASP A 125 23.58 16.17 34.83
N ARG A 126 24.57 15.79 34.03
CA ARG A 126 24.37 14.95 32.85
C ARG A 126 23.92 13.54 33.20
N ASN A 127 24.46 12.97 34.29
CA ASN A 127 24.12 11.60 34.68
C ASN A 127 22.68 11.55 35.19
N GLU A 128 22.28 12.52 36.00
CA GLU A 128 20.92 12.68 36.50
C GLU A 128 19.92 12.89 35.35
N ARG A 129 20.26 13.78 34.40
CA ARG A 129 19.45 13.99 33.19
C ARG A 129 19.24 12.70 32.39
N ASN A 130 20.28 11.91 32.16
CA ASN A 130 20.18 10.65 31.43
C ASN A 130 19.22 9.67 32.12
N LEU A 131 19.23 9.62 33.45
CA LEU A 131 18.31 8.77 34.22
C LEU A 131 16.86 9.24 34.07
N TYR A 132 16.58 10.54 34.17
CA TYR A 132 15.23 11.06 33.95
C TYR A 132 14.74 10.81 32.53
N VAL A 133 15.58 11.05 31.51
CA VAL A 133 15.25 10.80 30.10
C VAL A 133 14.97 9.33 29.85
N ALA A 134 15.75 8.41 30.44
CA ALA A 134 15.50 6.97 30.34
C ALA A 134 14.16 6.58 30.97
N SER A 135 13.88 7.03 32.20
CA SER A 135 12.65 6.69 32.92
C SER A 135 11.40 7.22 32.21
N ILE A 136 11.39 8.50 31.80
CA ILE A 136 10.24 9.07 31.08
C ILE A 136 10.11 8.47 29.68
N GLY A 137 11.24 8.10 29.04
CA GLY A 137 11.25 7.40 27.77
C GLY A 137 10.46 6.10 27.82
N LYS A 138 10.76 5.24 28.81
CA LYS A 138 10.02 4.00 29.07
C LYS A 138 8.52 4.25 29.25
N LEU A 139 8.14 5.22 30.10
CA LEU A 139 6.72 5.52 30.33
C LEU A 139 6.01 6.00 29.05
N LEU A 140 6.64 6.86 28.25
CA LEU A 140 6.10 7.34 26.99
C LEU A 140 5.94 6.19 25.98
N ASP A 141 6.88 5.26 25.94
CA ASP A 141 6.80 4.09 25.05
C ASP A 141 5.70 3.11 25.50
N ILE A 142 5.54 2.88 26.81
CA ILE A 142 4.40 2.12 27.37
C ILE A 142 3.07 2.81 27.04
N ASN A 143 3.01 4.15 27.18
CA ASN A 143 1.81 4.91 26.85
C ASN A 143 1.45 4.76 25.36
N LEU A 144 2.45 4.82 24.49
CA LEU A 144 2.25 4.63 23.06
C LEU A 144 1.80 3.21 22.74
N ASP A 145 2.40 2.18 23.37
CA ASP A 145 2.00 0.79 23.20
C ASP A 145 0.51 0.61 23.56
N VAL A 146 0.11 1.00 24.77
CA VAL A 146 -1.28 0.90 25.24
C VAL A 146 -2.27 1.66 24.35
N LEU A 147 -1.91 2.85 23.88
CA LEU A 147 -2.78 3.62 22.99
C LEU A 147 -2.91 2.94 21.61
N THR A 148 -1.82 2.40 21.07
CA THR A 148 -1.83 1.67 19.80
C THR A 148 -2.51 0.29 19.88
N LEU A 149 -2.68 -0.30 21.08
CA LEU A 149 -3.50 -1.50 21.25
C LEU A 149 -4.95 -1.27 20.79
N ALA A 150 -5.54 -0.12 21.07
CA ALA A 150 -6.90 0.20 20.62
C ALA A 150 -7.01 0.23 19.08
N TYR A 151 -5.97 0.72 18.39
CA TYR A 151 -5.89 0.69 16.93
C TYR A 151 -5.78 -0.73 16.39
N ARG A 152 -4.93 -1.55 17.02
CA ARG A 152 -4.73 -2.94 16.62
C ARG A 152 -6.00 -3.75 16.80
N GLU A 153 -6.72 -3.54 17.88
CA GLU A 153 -8.01 -4.20 18.11
C GLU A 153 -9.07 -3.78 17.10
N GLU A 154 -9.15 -2.50 16.71
CA GLU A 154 -10.06 -2.07 15.65
C GLU A 154 -9.66 -2.63 14.28
N GLU A 155 -8.38 -2.68 13.94
CA GLU A 155 -7.91 -3.35 12.72
C GLU A 155 -8.23 -4.84 12.77
N LEU A 156 -7.98 -5.53 13.89
CA LEU A 156 -8.34 -6.92 14.09
C LEU A 156 -9.84 -7.14 14.04
N ILE A 157 -10.66 -6.19 14.47
CA ILE A 157 -12.12 -6.21 14.32
C ILE A 157 -12.50 -5.94 12.86
N LYS A 158 -11.88 -5.02 12.12
CA LYS A 158 -12.14 -4.83 10.68
C LYS A 158 -11.76 -6.08 9.88
N TYR A 159 -10.61 -6.68 10.17
CA TYR A 159 -10.15 -7.94 9.56
C TYR A 159 -10.83 -9.20 10.13
N GLY A 160 -11.42 -9.12 11.31
CA GLY A 160 -12.10 -10.21 12.01
C GLY A 160 -13.64 -10.18 11.88
N ALA A 161 -14.21 -9.03 11.55
CA ALA A 161 -15.62 -8.81 11.17
C ALA A 161 -15.86 -9.11 9.69
N LEU A 162 -14.80 -9.21 8.87
CA LEU A 162 -14.82 -10.17 7.78
C LEU A 162 -15.03 -11.54 8.44
N SER A 163 -16.22 -12.13 8.24
CA SER A 163 -16.55 -13.43 8.83
C SER A 163 -15.38 -14.41 8.68
N LYS A 164 -15.19 -15.34 9.62
CA LYS A 164 -14.16 -16.39 9.48
C LYS A 164 -14.17 -17.02 8.08
N TYR A 165 -15.37 -17.16 7.51
CA TYR A 165 -15.60 -17.55 6.12
C TYR A 165 -15.11 -16.54 5.09
N ALA A 166 -15.35 -15.24 5.24
CA ALA A 166 -14.81 -14.20 4.37
C ALA A 166 -13.27 -14.15 4.40
N LYS A 167 -12.64 -14.33 5.56
CA LYS A 167 -11.16 -14.42 5.65
C LYS A 167 -10.63 -15.70 4.98
N ILE A 168 -11.28 -16.84 5.21
CA ILE A 168 -10.95 -18.10 4.52
C ILE A 168 -11.14 -17.96 3.01
N LEU A 169 -12.26 -17.37 2.57
CA LEU A 169 -12.57 -17.12 1.17
C LEU A 169 -11.57 -16.15 0.54
N PHE A 170 -11.15 -15.10 1.25
CA PHE A 170 -10.17 -14.14 0.74
C PHE A 170 -8.77 -14.78 0.60
N VAL A 171 -8.33 -15.51 1.63
CA VAL A 171 -7.04 -16.24 1.58
C VAL A 171 -7.08 -17.34 0.51
N PHE A 172 -8.20 -18.05 0.41
CA PHE A 172 -8.43 -19.05 -0.62
C PHE A 172 -8.44 -18.42 -2.01
N ALA A 173 -9.20 -17.35 -2.21
CA ALA A 173 -9.28 -16.62 -3.48
C ALA A 173 -7.91 -16.08 -3.90
N LYS A 174 -7.13 -15.54 -2.95
CA LYS A 174 -5.77 -15.07 -3.22
C LYS A 174 -4.86 -16.21 -3.65
N ARG A 175 -4.81 -17.31 -2.89
CA ARG A 175 -4.02 -18.50 -3.25
C ARG A 175 -4.48 -19.13 -4.56
N PHE A 176 -5.78 -19.16 -4.80
CA PHE A 176 -6.37 -19.68 -6.02
C PHE A 176 -6.00 -18.80 -7.22
N SER A 177 -6.07 -17.47 -7.07
CA SER A 177 -5.61 -16.53 -8.09
C SER A 177 -4.13 -16.75 -8.41
N GLU A 178 -3.28 -16.87 -7.39
CA GLU A 178 -1.85 -17.17 -7.59
C GLU A 178 -1.64 -18.48 -8.38
N ILE A 179 -2.42 -19.53 -8.08
CA ILE A 179 -2.37 -20.80 -8.84
C ILE A 179 -2.82 -20.60 -10.29
N ILE A 180 -3.88 -19.84 -10.54
CA ILE A 180 -4.39 -19.55 -11.89
C ILE A 180 -3.35 -18.76 -12.69
N ASP A 181 -2.74 -17.73 -12.11
CA ASP A 181 -1.71 -16.91 -12.77
C ASP A 181 -0.50 -17.79 -13.18
N PHE A 182 -0.05 -18.68 -12.28
CA PHE A 182 1.02 -19.64 -12.61
C PHE A 182 0.61 -20.63 -13.72
N ALA A 183 -0.63 -21.11 -13.72
CA ALA A 183 -1.12 -22.02 -14.74
C ALA A 183 -1.23 -21.35 -16.11
N ILE A 184 -1.74 -20.11 -16.17
CA ILE A 184 -1.82 -19.31 -17.40
C ILE A 184 -0.41 -19.03 -17.93
N LEU A 185 0.50 -18.58 -17.07
CA LEU A 185 1.89 -18.33 -17.46
C LEU A 185 2.56 -19.60 -18.02
N GLY A 186 2.39 -20.74 -17.35
CA GLY A 186 2.89 -22.04 -17.82
C GLY A 186 2.29 -22.43 -19.18
N ALA A 187 0.99 -22.27 -19.36
CA ALA A 187 0.32 -22.54 -20.64
C ALA A 187 0.85 -21.63 -21.76
N LEU A 188 1.05 -20.32 -21.49
CA LEU A 188 1.62 -19.37 -22.44
C LEU A 188 3.05 -19.75 -22.84
N VAL A 189 3.88 -20.24 -21.91
CA VAL A 189 5.23 -20.73 -22.22
C VAL A 189 5.17 -21.96 -23.15
N ILE A 190 4.29 -22.91 -22.88
CA ILE A 190 4.11 -24.09 -23.74
C ILE A 190 3.68 -23.67 -25.15
N VAL A 191 2.71 -22.75 -25.25
CA VAL A 191 2.26 -22.20 -26.54
C VAL A 191 3.41 -21.48 -27.25
N ALA A 192 4.20 -20.66 -26.54
CA ALA A 192 5.34 -19.95 -27.11
C ALA A 192 6.36 -20.92 -27.71
N LEU A 193 6.71 -21.98 -26.98
CA LEU A 193 7.62 -23.03 -27.47
C LEU A 193 7.07 -23.74 -28.70
N PHE A 194 5.78 -24.11 -28.69
CA PHE A 194 5.14 -24.76 -29.83
C PHE A 194 5.12 -23.87 -31.07
N VAL A 195 4.75 -22.61 -30.93
CA VAL A 195 4.73 -21.65 -32.05
C VAL A 195 6.15 -21.37 -32.54
N PHE A 196 7.15 -21.37 -31.65
CA PHE A 196 8.56 -21.23 -32.03
C PHE A 196 9.04 -22.42 -32.90
N VAL A 197 8.64 -23.64 -32.53
CA VAL A 197 8.90 -24.83 -33.37
C VAL A 197 8.19 -24.74 -34.72
N LEU A 198 6.93 -24.30 -34.75
CA LEU A 198 6.20 -24.07 -36.00
C LEU A 198 6.89 -23.02 -36.88
N PHE A 199 7.35 -21.91 -36.30
CA PHE A 199 8.10 -20.88 -37.00
C PHE A 199 9.39 -21.44 -37.61
N GLY A 200 10.14 -22.26 -36.86
CA GLY A 200 11.31 -22.96 -37.38
C GLY A 200 10.98 -23.93 -38.53
N TYR A 201 9.84 -24.60 -38.45
CA TYR A 201 9.35 -25.48 -39.51
C TYR A 201 8.91 -24.70 -40.77
N ASP A 202 8.28 -23.54 -40.59
CA ASP A 202 7.95 -22.64 -41.70
C ASP A 202 9.24 -22.14 -42.37
N ILE A 203 10.28 -21.76 -41.60
CA ILE A 203 11.60 -21.38 -42.14
C ILE A 203 12.19 -22.52 -42.97
N TYR A 204 12.13 -23.75 -42.45
CA TYR A 204 12.61 -24.93 -43.16
C TYR A 204 11.90 -25.10 -44.51
N LYS A 205 10.57 -24.98 -44.57
CA LYS A 205 9.84 -25.09 -45.85
C LYS A 205 10.29 -24.05 -46.89
N VAL A 206 10.55 -22.82 -46.46
CA VAL A 206 11.00 -21.75 -47.35
C VAL A 206 12.43 -21.99 -47.83
N LEU A 207 13.35 -22.35 -46.93
CA LEU A 207 14.76 -22.59 -47.28
C LEU A 207 14.95 -23.76 -48.23
N PHE A 208 14.17 -24.83 -48.06
CA PHE A 208 14.22 -26.02 -48.92
C PHE A 208 13.27 -25.94 -50.12
N ASN A 209 12.71 -24.76 -50.39
CA ASN A 209 11.86 -24.48 -51.55
C ASN A 209 10.67 -25.45 -51.69
N ILE A 210 10.11 -25.88 -50.55
CA ILE A 210 8.97 -26.82 -50.47
C ILE A 210 7.65 -26.12 -50.82
N ILE A 211 7.56 -24.83 -50.48
CA ILE A 211 6.44 -23.94 -50.80
C ILE A 211 6.95 -22.75 -51.62
N PRO A 212 6.10 -22.12 -52.45
CA PRO A 212 6.44 -20.88 -53.14
C PRO A 212 6.91 -19.81 -52.16
N PHE A 213 7.84 -18.96 -52.60
CA PHE A 213 8.46 -17.95 -51.75
C PHE A 213 7.42 -16.95 -51.19
N GLU A 214 6.43 -16.58 -52.00
CA GLU A 214 5.37 -15.64 -51.64
C GLU A 214 4.46 -16.20 -50.53
N GLU A 215 4.12 -17.49 -50.64
CA GLU A 215 3.34 -18.20 -49.62
C GLU A 215 4.16 -18.39 -48.34
N GLY A 216 5.46 -18.70 -48.50
CA GLY A 216 6.42 -18.83 -47.42
C GLY A 216 6.60 -17.58 -46.56
N ILE A 217 6.63 -16.40 -47.18
CA ILE A 217 6.73 -15.14 -46.43
C ILE A 217 5.49 -14.91 -45.57
N VAL A 218 4.29 -15.23 -46.07
CA VAL A 218 3.05 -15.00 -45.33
C VAL A 218 2.85 -15.99 -44.19
N THR A 219 3.26 -17.25 -44.36
CA THR A 219 3.26 -18.22 -43.25
C THR A 219 4.22 -17.79 -42.15
N LEU A 220 5.44 -17.36 -42.50
CA LEU A 220 6.44 -16.84 -41.57
C LEU A 220 5.98 -15.58 -40.81
N LEU A 221 5.41 -14.60 -41.52
CA LEU A 221 4.82 -13.41 -40.89
C LEU A 221 3.66 -13.78 -39.97
N GLY A 222 2.85 -14.76 -40.37
CA GLY A 222 1.75 -15.29 -39.58
C GLY A 222 2.22 -15.92 -38.26
N SER A 223 3.22 -16.81 -38.29
CA SER A 223 3.78 -17.42 -37.09
C SER A 223 4.56 -16.42 -36.22
N LEU A 224 5.21 -15.42 -36.81
CA LEU A 224 5.86 -14.33 -36.08
C LEU A 224 4.85 -13.44 -35.32
N LEU A 225 3.70 -13.12 -35.92
CA LEU A 225 2.64 -12.36 -35.26
C LEU A 225 2.02 -13.13 -34.09
N ILE A 226 1.92 -14.46 -34.20
CA ILE A 226 1.46 -15.30 -33.08
C ILE A 226 2.51 -15.30 -31.96
N LEU A 227 3.81 -15.45 -32.28
CA LEU A 227 4.89 -15.35 -31.29
C LEU A 227 4.87 -14.01 -30.56
N TRP A 228 4.69 -12.92 -31.31
CA TRP A 228 4.57 -11.58 -30.73
C TRP A 228 3.36 -11.46 -29.80
N ALA A 229 2.19 -11.96 -30.20
CA ALA A 229 0.99 -11.93 -29.37
C ALA A 229 1.15 -12.74 -28.08
N VAL A 230 1.78 -13.91 -28.15
CA VAL A 230 2.06 -14.76 -26.97
C VAL A 230 3.08 -14.08 -26.05
N ALA A 231 4.12 -13.46 -26.61
CA ALA A 231 5.11 -12.71 -25.83
C ALA A 231 4.50 -11.49 -25.12
N GLU A 232 3.59 -10.76 -25.80
CA GLU A 232 2.87 -9.63 -25.23
C GLU A 232 1.96 -10.08 -24.07
N LEU A 233 1.20 -11.17 -24.26
CA LEU A 233 0.38 -11.79 -23.21
C LEU A 233 1.21 -12.23 -22.01
N MET A 234 2.35 -12.88 -22.25
CA MET A 234 3.25 -13.35 -21.20
C MET A 234 3.83 -12.19 -20.39
N ASN A 235 4.26 -11.12 -21.06
CA ASN A 235 4.78 -9.93 -20.37
C ASN A 235 3.73 -9.28 -19.47
N GLU A 236 2.47 -9.29 -19.88
CA GLU A 236 1.39 -8.69 -19.11
C GLU A 236 0.95 -9.57 -17.95
N GLU A 237 0.95 -10.90 -18.13
CA GLU A 237 0.76 -11.86 -17.05
C GLU A 237 1.86 -11.72 -15.98
N ILE A 238 3.12 -11.52 -16.39
CA ILE A 238 4.24 -11.28 -15.47
C ILE A 238 4.07 -9.94 -14.72
N LYS A 239 3.56 -8.88 -15.38
CA LYS A 239 3.27 -7.60 -14.71
C LYS A 239 2.11 -7.74 -13.72
N HIS A 240 1.08 -8.49 -14.10
CA HIS A 240 -0.05 -8.80 -13.22
C HIS A 240 0.41 -9.53 -11.96
N PHE A 241 1.29 -10.52 -12.11
CA PHE A 241 1.91 -11.23 -10.99
C PHE A 241 2.70 -10.33 -10.03
N LYS A 242 3.27 -9.21 -10.53
CA LYS A 242 3.97 -8.20 -9.72
C LYS A 242 3.03 -7.18 -9.05
N GLY A 243 1.71 -7.38 -9.14
CA GLY A 243 0.70 -6.51 -8.53
C GLY A 243 0.26 -5.32 -9.38
N ALA A 244 0.61 -5.30 -10.67
CA ALA A 244 0.08 -4.29 -11.60
C ALA A 244 -1.30 -4.71 -12.13
N GLY A 245 -2.21 -3.74 -12.34
CA GLY A 245 -3.50 -4.03 -12.96
C GLY A 245 -3.37 -4.42 -14.44
N PHE A 246 -4.34 -5.19 -14.95
CA PHE A 246 -4.37 -5.61 -16.36
C PHE A 246 -4.54 -4.40 -17.29
N THR A 247 -3.65 -4.23 -18.27
CA THR A 247 -3.74 -3.08 -19.17
C THR A 247 -4.64 -3.38 -20.38
N ILE A 248 -5.63 -2.52 -20.64
CA ILE A 248 -6.53 -2.66 -21.80
C ILE A 248 -5.79 -2.65 -23.15
N THR A 249 -4.61 -2.03 -23.23
CA THR A 249 -3.77 -1.98 -24.44
C THR A 249 -3.40 -3.35 -24.99
N VAL A 250 -3.35 -4.37 -24.13
CA VAL A 250 -2.95 -5.74 -24.46
C VAL A 250 -4.02 -6.44 -25.27
N PHE A 251 -5.28 -6.25 -24.91
CA PHE A 251 -6.38 -6.79 -25.70
C PHE A 251 -6.45 -6.15 -27.09
N VAL A 252 -6.19 -4.84 -27.16
CA VAL A 252 -6.16 -4.10 -28.42
C VAL A 252 -4.98 -4.55 -29.29
N SER A 253 -3.80 -4.78 -28.72
CA SER A 253 -2.62 -5.24 -29.44
C SER A 253 -2.80 -6.66 -30.02
N ILE A 254 -3.38 -7.58 -29.25
CA ILE A 254 -3.69 -8.95 -29.72
C ILE A 254 -4.75 -8.92 -30.82
N ALA A 255 -5.81 -8.12 -30.66
CA ALA A 255 -6.82 -7.95 -31.70
C ALA A 255 -6.21 -7.39 -33.00
N LEU A 256 -5.31 -6.42 -32.88
CA LEU A 256 -4.60 -5.85 -34.02
C LEU A 256 -3.72 -6.90 -34.72
N ALA A 257 -2.92 -7.69 -33.99
CA ALA A 257 -2.11 -8.77 -34.57
C ALA A 257 -2.98 -9.84 -35.26
N ALA A 258 -4.11 -10.23 -34.65
CA ALA A 258 -5.05 -11.18 -35.25
C ALA A 258 -5.67 -10.63 -36.55
N MET A 259 -6.02 -9.35 -36.58
CA MET A 259 -6.57 -8.71 -37.78
C MET A 259 -5.53 -8.53 -38.88
N ILE A 260 -4.29 -8.16 -38.53
CA ILE A 260 -3.17 -8.11 -39.49
C ILE A 260 -2.93 -9.49 -40.09
N ARG A 261 -2.93 -10.55 -39.27
CA ARG A 261 -2.81 -11.93 -39.76
C ARG A 261 -3.91 -12.28 -40.75
N LYS A 262 -5.17 -11.94 -40.46
CA LYS A 262 -6.29 -12.16 -41.39
C LYS A 262 -6.11 -11.39 -42.70
N LEU A 263 -5.65 -10.14 -42.63
CA LEU A 263 -5.35 -9.32 -43.81
C LEU A 263 -4.26 -9.95 -44.69
N LEU A 264 -3.18 -10.44 -44.07
CA LEU A 264 -2.08 -11.10 -44.78
C LEU A 264 -2.55 -12.37 -45.51
N ILE A 265 -3.34 -13.22 -44.85
CA ILE A 265 -3.90 -14.44 -45.45
C ILE A 265 -4.85 -14.09 -46.61
N ALA A 266 -5.75 -13.13 -46.41
CA ALA A 266 -6.72 -12.72 -47.43
C ALA A 266 -6.06 -12.00 -48.63
N SER A 267 -4.87 -11.43 -48.45
CA SER A 267 -4.12 -10.82 -49.56
C SER A 267 -3.65 -11.86 -50.58
N LEU A 268 -3.31 -13.07 -50.13
CA LEU A 268 -2.81 -14.17 -50.97
C LEU A 268 -3.90 -15.11 -51.52
N SER A 269 -5.12 -15.09 -51.00
CA SER A 269 -6.18 -15.98 -51.50
C SER A 269 -6.57 -15.65 -52.97
N GLU A 270 -6.91 -16.66 -53.77
CA GLU A 270 -7.27 -16.48 -55.18
C GLU A 270 -8.42 -15.48 -55.39
N SER A 271 -8.42 -14.82 -56.55
CA SER A 271 -9.28 -13.68 -56.90
C SER A 271 -10.77 -14.06 -56.99
N GLY A 272 -11.52 -13.87 -55.90
CA GLY A 272 -12.99 -13.87 -55.90
C GLY A 272 -13.58 -12.45 -55.95
N GLU A 273 -14.81 -12.31 -56.47
CA GLU A 273 -15.54 -11.02 -56.57
C GLU A 273 -15.64 -10.23 -55.25
N LYS A 274 -15.52 -10.91 -54.10
CA LYS A 274 -15.62 -10.30 -52.76
C LYS A 274 -14.28 -9.90 -52.13
N LYS A 275 -13.14 -10.20 -52.76
CA LYS A 275 -11.80 -9.99 -52.18
C LYS A 275 -11.51 -8.53 -51.85
N ALA A 276 -11.87 -7.60 -52.73
CA ALA A 276 -11.65 -6.17 -52.50
C ALA A 276 -12.43 -5.65 -51.28
N MET A 277 -13.67 -6.14 -51.11
CA MET A 277 -14.53 -5.76 -49.99
C MET A 277 -14.01 -6.35 -48.65
N GLU A 278 -13.52 -7.59 -48.66
CA GLU A 278 -12.91 -8.22 -47.48
C GLU A 278 -11.63 -7.52 -47.05
N LEU A 279 -10.74 -7.19 -47.99
CA LEU A 279 -9.50 -6.45 -47.72
C LEU A 279 -9.79 -5.05 -47.18
N ALA A 280 -10.77 -4.34 -47.75
CA ALA A 280 -11.21 -3.03 -47.27
C ALA A 280 -11.75 -3.12 -45.83
N ALA A 281 -12.57 -4.14 -45.53
CA ALA A 281 -13.11 -4.35 -44.20
C ALA A 281 -12.01 -4.62 -43.15
N TYR A 282 -11.05 -5.50 -43.44
CA TYR A 282 -9.94 -5.77 -42.53
C TYR A 282 -9.05 -4.55 -42.32
N SER A 283 -8.76 -3.80 -43.39
CA SER A 283 -7.97 -2.57 -43.32
C SER A 283 -8.65 -1.50 -42.46
N PHE A 284 -9.97 -1.34 -42.59
CA PHE A 284 -10.76 -0.42 -41.77
C PHE A 284 -10.70 -0.80 -40.28
N VAL A 285 -10.89 -2.09 -39.96
CA VAL A 285 -10.84 -2.55 -38.56
C VAL A 285 -9.44 -2.36 -37.95
N ILE A 286 -8.37 -2.62 -38.70
CA ILE A 286 -6.99 -2.38 -38.25
C ILE A 286 -6.76 -0.89 -37.97
N LEU A 287 -7.26 0.00 -38.82
CA LEU A 287 -7.15 1.45 -38.64
C LEU A 287 -7.87 1.91 -37.37
N VAL A 288 -9.09 1.43 -37.13
CA VAL A 288 -9.86 1.74 -35.91
C VAL A 288 -9.12 1.23 -34.66
N LEU A 289 -8.66 -0.02 -34.66
CA LEU A 289 -7.90 -0.58 -33.54
C LEU A 289 -6.59 0.17 -33.28
N GLY A 290 -5.91 0.62 -34.35
CA GLY A 290 -4.70 1.43 -34.27
C GLY A 290 -4.93 2.80 -33.62
N ILE A 291 -6.04 3.46 -33.96
CA ILE A 291 -6.44 4.73 -33.34
C ILE A 291 -6.73 4.53 -31.84
N VAL A 292 -7.49 3.48 -31.50
CA VAL A 292 -7.80 3.14 -30.10
C VAL A 292 -6.51 2.87 -29.31
N TYR A 293 -5.58 2.10 -29.88
CA TYR A 293 -4.29 1.83 -29.24
C TYR A 293 -3.49 3.12 -28.98
N TRP A 294 -3.44 4.03 -29.98
CA TRP A 294 -2.75 5.30 -29.85
C TRP A 294 -3.35 6.21 -28.77
N LEU A 295 -4.69 6.31 -28.71
CA LEU A 295 -5.40 7.11 -27.71
C LEU A 295 -5.11 6.62 -26.28
N ILE A 296 -5.19 5.30 -26.05
CA ILE A 296 -4.93 4.73 -24.72
C ILE A 296 -3.48 4.99 -24.30
N LYS A 297 -2.52 4.82 -25.21
CA LYS A 297 -1.10 5.05 -24.92
C LYS A 297 -0.79 6.53 -24.62
N LYS A 298 -1.45 7.45 -25.32
CA LYS A 298 -1.30 8.90 -25.10
C LYS A 298 -1.79 9.33 -23.71
N ASN A 299 -2.94 8.82 -23.26
CA ASN A 299 -3.47 9.17 -21.93
C ASN A 299 -2.56 8.65 -20.81
N LYS A 300 -2.00 7.44 -20.93
CA LYS A 300 -1.05 6.89 -19.95
C LYS A 300 0.28 7.68 -19.83
N GLN A 301 0.66 8.45 -20.85
CA GLN A 301 1.85 9.32 -20.80
C GLN A 301 1.60 10.69 -20.15
N GLN A 302 0.34 11.06 -19.92
CA GLN A 302 -0.01 12.32 -19.23
C GLN A 302 -0.23 12.14 -17.72
N GLU A 303 -0.37 10.90 -17.24
CA GLU A 303 -0.57 10.55 -15.83
C GLU A 303 0.75 10.22 -15.08
N ASN A 304 1.88 10.12 -15.79
CA ASN A 304 3.23 9.95 -15.23
C ASN A 304 4.06 11.22 -15.42
#